data_AF-A0A7D9I9P3-F1
#
_entry.id   AF-A0A7D9I9P3-F1
#
_cell.length_a   1.000
_cell.length_b   1.000
_cell.length_c   1.000
_cell.angle_alpha   90.00
_cell.angle_beta   90.00
_cell.angle_gamma   90.00
#
_symmetry.space_group_name_H-M   'P 1'
#
loop_
_entity.id
_entity.type
_entity.pdbx_description
1 polymer ?
#
loop_
_entity_poly.entity_id
_entity_poly.type
_entity_poly.pdbx_seq_one_letter_code
_entity_poly.pdbx_strand_id
1 'polypeptide(L)'
;MACSKYEVGYEDNRFEIVVSQRFHCPICFLVLKDPVMCKNEHYYCSSCMKKHLENSSFCPTCLEHLSVDTLRPASRIVNDYISELNIHCDFYPRGCPEMVQVEHLKRHVASCGFSPVQCSNDGCNVLVNASDKLHHETEICDFRKLKCHDCGQLKNEVKEVKDQIKNEMKGMKEEMKSEIKNEVKEGMKEIID
;
A
#
# COMPACT_ATOMS: atom_id res chain seq x y z
N MET A 1 2.84 -2.12 4.78
CA MET A 1 3.13 -3.56 4.94
C MET A 1 1.85 -4.26 5.31
N ALA A 2 1.28 -5.03 4.38
CA ALA A 2 0.11 -5.87 4.63
C ALA A 2 0.46 -6.92 5.70
N CYS A 3 -0.41 -7.13 6.67
CA CYS A 3 -0.20 -8.10 7.73
C CYS A 3 -0.01 -9.51 7.11
N SER A 4 1.18 -10.07 7.33
CA SER A 4 1.65 -11.43 7.07
C SER A 4 0.55 -12.48 6.76
N LYS A 5 0.33 -12.86 5.49
CA LYS A 5 0.94 -14.01 4.76
C LYS A 5 0.63 -15.45 5.21
N TYR A 6 -0.49 -15.70 5.89
CA TYR A 6 -1.16 -17.01 5.85
C TYR A 6 -2.67 -16.83 5.78
N GLU A 7 -3.33 -17.36 4.75
CA GLU A 7 -4.80 -17.42 4.74
C GLU A 7 -5.24 -18.41 5.82
N VAL A 8 -5.71 -17.92 6.96
CA VAL A 8 -6.28 -18.72 8.06
C VAL A 8 -7.80 -18.54 8.08
N GLY A 9 -8.47 -19.01 9.15
CA GLY A 9 -9.89 -18.77 9.36
C GLY A 9 -10.23 -17.30 9.59
N TYR A 10 -11.51 -17.01 9.81
CA TYR A 10 -12.01 -15.66 10.11
C TYR A 10 -12.01 -15.39 11.61
N GLU A 11 -11.57 -14.20 12.01
CA GLU A 11 -11.64 -13.75 13.41
C GLU A 11 -13.09 -13.59 13.88
N ASP A 12 -13.41 -14.08 15.08
CA ASP A 12 -14.77 -14.01 15.66
C ASP A 12 -15.35 -12.61 15.72
N ASN A 13 -14.52 -11.62 16.08
CA ASN A 13 -14.92 -10.22 16.24
C ASN A 13 -15.36 -9.55 14.92
N ARG A 14 -15.20 -10.22 13.78
CA ARG A 14 -15.67 -9.72 12.49
C ARG A 14 -17.13 -10.08 12.24
N PHE A 15 -17.70 -11.05 12.94
CA PHE A 15 -19.05 -11.51 12.68
C PHE A 15 -20.09 -10.69 13.47
N GLU A 16 -21.26 -10.49 12.86
CA GLU A 16 -22.39 -9.81 13.51
C GLU A 16 -22.92 -10.59 14.73
N ILE A 17 -22.76 -11.91 14.71
CA ILE A 17 -23.20 -12.82 15.78
C ILE A 17 -22.02 -13.63 16.32
N VAL A 18 -22.20 -14.15 17.54
CA VAL A 18 -21.27 -15.14 18.10
C VAL A 18 -21.43 -16.45 17.33
N VAL A 19 -20.37 -16.85 16.62
CA VAL A 19 -20.34 -18.11 15.87
C VAL A 19 -20.11 -19.28 16.83
N SER A 20 -20.82 -20.39 16.64
CA SER A 20 -20.62 -21.57 17.48
C SER A 20 -19.20 -22.12 17.35
N GLN A 21 -18.61 -22.51 18.48
CA GLN A 21 -17.28 -23.14 18.54
C GLN A 21 -17.15 -24.42 17.69
N ARG A 22 -18.28 -25.04 17.31
CA ARG A 22 -18.28 -26.20 16.40
C ARG A 22 -17.89 -25.85 14.96
N PHE A 23 -17.95 -24.57 14.59
CA PHE A 23 -17.54 -24.06 13.28
C PHE A 23 -16.16 -23.40 13.32
N HIS A 24 -15.35 -23.72 14.33
CA HIS A 24 -13.98 -23.25 14.45
C HIS A 24 -13.01 -24.34 14.01
N CYS A 25 -11.96 -23.93 13.30
CA CYS A 25 -10.90 -24.81 12.85
C CYS A 25 -10.02 -25.23 14.04
N PRO A 26 -9.84 -26.52 14.32
CA PRO A 26 -8.98 -26.97 15.43
C PRO A 26 -7.48 -26.65 15.27
N ILE A 27 -7.04 -26.19 14.09
CA ILE A 27 -5.64 -25.85 13.81
C ILE A 27 -5.35 -24.38 14.11
N CYS A 28 -6.20 -23.47 13.59
CA CYS A 28 -6.00 -22.02 13.75
C CYS A 28 -6.90 -21.39 14.82
N PHE A 29 -7.86 -22.15 15.35
CA PHE A 29 -8.83 -21.73 16.37
C PHE A 29 -9.75 -20.58 15.95
N LEU A 30 -9.84 -20.32 14.64
CA LEU A 30 -10.69 -19.29 14.05
C LEU A 30 -11.90 -19.92 13.34
N VAL A 31 -12.93 -19.11 13.06
CA VAL A 31 -14.09 -19.54 12.27
C VAL A 31 -13.63 -20.07 10.92
N LEU A 32 -14.18 -21.21 10.51
CA LEU A 32 -13.76 -21.92 9.31
C LEU A 32 -13.81 -21.05 8.05
N LYS A 33 -12.71 -21.01 7.30
CA LYS A 33 -12.62 -20.41 5.97
C LYS A 33 -12.39 -21.51 4.94
N ASP A 34 -13.24 -21.54 3.89
CA ASP A 34 -13.24 -22.56 2.85
C ASP A 34 -13.17 -23.98 3.46
N PRO A 35 -14.18 -24.40 4.25
CA PRO A 35 -14.08 -25.57 5.10
C PRO A 35 -13.91 -26.87 4.29
N VAL A 36 -12.94 -27.68 4.72
CA VAL A 36 -12.72 -29.06 4.24
C VAL A 36 -12.92 -30.03 5.40
N MET A 37 -13.15 -31.30 5.08
CA MET A 37 -13.35 -32.36 6.06
C MET A 37 -12.60 -33.65 5.72
N CYS A 38 -12.25 -34.39 6.77
CA CYS A 38 -11.79 -35.77 6.64
C CYS A 38 -12.97 -36.75 6.51
N LYS A 39 -12.68 -38.05 6.31
CA LYS A 39 -13.70 -39.11 6.21
C LYS A 39 -14.60 -39.25 7.45
N ASN A 40 -14.11 -38.84 8.62
CA ASN A 40 -14.85 -38.85 9.90
C ASN A 40 -15.48 -37.48 10.23
N GLU A 41 -15.64 -36.60 9.24
CA GLU A 41 -16.35 -35.31 9.36
C GLU A 41 -15.75 -34.31 10.37
N HIS A 42 -14.45 -34.38 10.65
CA HIS A 42 -13.73 -33.28 11.32
C HIS A 42 -13.43 -32.17 10.31
N TYR A 43 -13.79 -30.92 10.67
CA TYR A 43 -13.71 -29.75 9.80
C TYR A 43 -12.47 -28.90 10.06
N TYR A 44 -11.87 -28.37 9.00
CA TYR A 44 -10.69 -27.50 9.05
C TYR A 44 -10.78 -26.43 7.95
N CYS A 45 -10.05 -25.33 8.09
CA CYS A 45 -9.85 -24.43 6.95
C CYS A 45 -9.04 -25.16 5.87
N SER A 46 -9.38 -24.98 4.59
CA SER A 46 -8.67 -25.61 3.46
C SER A 46 -7.16 -25.39 3.52
N SER A 47 -6.73 -24.15 3.75
CA SER A 47 -5.32 -23.76 3.85
C SER A 47 -4.61 -24.40 5.05
N CYS A 48 -5.26 -24.44 6.22
CA CYS A 48 -4.70 -25.02 7.44
C CYS A 48 -4.46 -26.52 7.27
N MET A 49 -5.44 -27.22 6.71
CA MET A 49 -5.35 -28.66 6.53
C MET A 49 -4.33 -29.04 5.45
N LYS A 50 -4.28 -28.31 4.34
CA LYS A 50 -3.25 -28.53 3.30
C LYS A 50 -1.84 -28.35 3.85
N LYS A 51 -1.61 -27.27 4.61
CA LYS A 51 -0.31 -27.01 5.25
C LYS A 51 0.07 -28.08 6.28
N HIS A 52 -0.89 -28.56 7.07
CA HIS A 52 -0.64 -29.67 8.01
C HIS A 52 -0.20 -30.94 7.27
N LEU A 53 -0.83 -31.27 6.14
CA LEU A 53 -0.52 -32.45 5.35
C LEU A 53 0.80 -32.38 4.57
N GLU A 54 1.45 -31.21 4.52
CA GLU A 54 2.84 -31.11 4.00
C GLU A 54 3.83 -31.86 4.90
N ASN A 55 3.52 -31.98 6.20
CA ASN A 55 4.41 -32.56 7.21
C ASN A 55 3.76 -33.72 8.01
N SER A 56 2.55 -34.14 7.63
CA SER A 56 1.78 -35.18 8.30
C SER A 56 0.94 -35.96 7.30
N SER A 57 0.52 -37.17 7.66
CA SER A 57 -0.39 -37.99 6.86
C SER A 57 -1.62 -38.40 7.66
N PHE A 58 -1.98 -37.63 8.68
CA PHE A 58 -3.07 -37.95 9.60
C PHE A 58 -3.96 -36.75 9.88
N CYS A 59 -5.23 -37.04 10.11
CA CYS A 59 -6.19 -36.09 10.65
C CYS A 59 -5.78 -35.65 12.07
N PRO A 60 -5.68 -34.33 12.36
CA PRO A 60 -5.31 -33.84 13.69
C PRO A 60 -6.22 -34.29 14.82
N THR A 61 -7.50 -34.58 14.53
CA THR A 61 -8.50 -34.86 15.58
C THR A 61 -8.73 -36.36 15.80
N CYS A 62 -8.82 -37.17 14.75
CA CYS A 62 -9.06 -38.61 14.89
C CYS A 62 -7.86 -39.51 14.58
N LEU A 63 -6.72 -38.92 14.17
CA LEU A 63 -5.49 -39.66 13.83
C LEU A 63 -5.64 -40.69 12.70
N GLU A 64 -6.74 -40.62 11.95
CA GLU A 64 -6.93 -41.44 10.76
C GLU A 64 -6.05 -40.95 9.62
N HIS A 65 -5.57 -41.90 8.80
CA HIS A 65 -4.75 -41.57 7.63
C HIS A 65 -5.51 -40.63 6.69
N LEU A 66 -4.84 -39.56 6.28
CA LEU A 66 -5.38 -38.49 5.48
C LEU A 66 -4.30 -37.93 4.57
N SER A 67 -4.63 -37.75 3.30
CA SER A 67 -3.82 -37.06 2.30
C SER A 67 -4.62 -35.94 1.64
N VAL A 68 -3.94 -35.04 0.93
CA VAL A 68 -4.57 -33.91 0.22
C VAL A 68 -5.63 -34.41 -0.76
N ASP A 69 -5.39 -35.53 -1.45
CA ASP A 69 -6.33 -36.11 -2.42
C ASP A 69 -7.58 -36.71 -1.77
N THR A 70 -7.49 -37.11 -0.51
CA THR A 70 -8.62 -37.68 0.24
C THR A 70 -9.41 -36.63 1.03
N LEU A 71 -8.96 -35.37 1.05
CA LEU A 71 -9.73 -34.27 1.63
C LEU A 71 -11.00 -34.03 0.82
N ARG A 72 -12.11 -33.89 1.54
CA ARG A 72 -13.40 -33.59 0.94
C ARG A 72 -13.79 -32.14 1.25
N PRO A 73 -14.54 -31.47 0.38
CA PRO A 73 -15.27 -30.27 0.76
C PRO A 73 -16.15 -30.57 1.97
N ALA A 74 -16.37 -29.61 2.86
CA ALA A 74 -17.34 -29.78 3.94
C ALA A 74 -18.76 -30.03 3.39
N SER A 75 -19.65 -30.55 4.23
CA SER A 75 -21.05 -30.76 3.85
C SER A 75 -21.71 -29.46 3.41
N ARG A 76 -22.75 -29.56 2.57
CA ARG A 76 -23.50 -28.40 2.10
C ARG A 76 -24.06 -27.57 3.26
N ILE A 77 -24.60 -28.23 4.30
CA ILE A 77 -25.17 -27.55 5.46
C ILE A 77 -24.13 -26.68 6.18
N VAL A 78 -22.88 -27.16 6.32
CA VAL A 78 -21.79 -26.39 6.95
C VAL A 78 -21.37 -25.22 6.06
N ASN A 79 -21.25 -25.44 4.75
CA ASN A 79 -20.92 -24.38 3.82
C ASN A 79 -22.00 -23.30 3.78
N ASP A 80 -23.27 -23.68 3.63
CA ASP A 80 -24.42 -22.77 3.58
C ASP A 80 -24.48 -21.94 4.87
N TYR A 81 -24.37 -22.58 6.05
CA TYR A 81 -24.34 -21.88 7.33
C TYR A 81 -23.24 -20.81 7.39
N ILE A 82 -21.99 -21.16 7.07
CA ILE A 82 -20.87 -20.21 7.13
C ILE A 82 -21.05 -19.09 6.08
N SER A 83 -21.55 -19.44 4.89
CA SER A 83 -21.69 -18.52 3.76
C SER A 83 -22.73 -17.42 4.02
N GLU A 84 -23.80 -17.76 4.74
CA GLU A 84 -24.90 -16.85 5.10
C GLU A 84 -24.57 -15.91 6.28
N LEU A 85 -23.50 -16.16 7.03
CA LEU A 85 -23.08 -15.29 8.14
C LEU A 85 -22.68 -13.91 7.62
N ASN A 86 -23.13 -12.86 8.30
CA ASN A 86 -22.67 -11.50 8.06
C ASN A 86 -21.31 -11.26 8.75
N ILE A 87 -20.38 -10.69 7.99
CA ILE A 87 -19.01 -10.41 8.40
C ILE A 87 -18.60 -9.00 7.97
N HIS A 88 -17.88 -8.29 8.82
CA HIS A 88 -17.21 -7.03 8.49
C HIS A 88 -16.19 -7.24 7.37
N CYS A 89 -16.08 -6.27 6.48
CA CYS A 89 -15.04 -6.23 5.44
C CYS A 89 -13.62 -6.31 6.03
N ASP A 90 -12.67 -6.88 5.27
CA ASP A 90 -11.23 -6.90 5.60
C ASP A 90 -10.66 -5.50 5.87
N PHE A 91 -11.28 -4.46 5.31
CA PHE A 91 -10.89 -3.06 5.46
C PHE A 91 -11.75 -2.29 6.47
N TYR A 92 -12.51 -2.97 7.34
CA TYR A 92 -13.21 -2.34 8.47
C TYR A 92 -12.28 -1.47 9.33
N PRO A 93 -11.05 -1.91 9.68
CA PRO A 93 -10.09 -1.05 10.41
C PRO A 93 -9.66 0.22 9.66
N ARG A 94 -9.88 0.29 8.34
CA ARG A 94 -9.62 1.48 7.52
C ARG A 94 -10.86 2.35 7.30
N GLY A 95 -11.99 1.98 7.90
CA GLY A 95 -13.23 2.75 7.89
C GLY A 95 -14.32 2.18 6.99
N CYS A 96 -14.16 0.99 6.40
CA CYS A 96 -15.25 0.38 5.64
C CYS A 96 -16.42 0.02 6.58
N PRO A 97 -17.62 0.59 6.41
CA PRO A 97 -18.74 0.33 7.32
C PRO A 97 -19.51 -0.95 6.97
N GLU A 98 -19.24 -1.54 5.81
CA GLU A 98 -20.04 -2.63 5.26
C GLU A 98 -19.86 -3.93 6.05
N MET A 99 -20.99 -4.54 6.38
CA MET A 99 -21.10 -5.96 6.70
C MET A 99 -21.75 -6.67 5.50
N VAL A 100 -21.16 -7.76 5.07
CA VAL A 100 -21.63 -8.55 3.94
C VAL A 100 -21.67 -10.01 4.33
N GLN A 101 -22.47 -10.82 3.63
CA GLN A 101 -22.40 -12.26 3.78
C GLN A 101 -21.02 -12.79 3.37
N VAL A 102 -20.53 -13.83 4.05
CA VAL A 102 -19.22 -14.44 3.78
C VAL A 102 -19.06 -14.82 2.31
N GLU A 103 -20.11 -15.34 1.65
CA GLU A 103 -20.08 -15.67 0.21
C GLU A 103 -19.78 -14.46 -0.70
N HIS A 104 -20.16 -13.26 -0.25
CA HIS A 104 -20.01 -12.02 -0.99
C HIS A 104 -18.75 -11.24 -0.61
N LEU A 105 -18.06 -11.63 0.49
CA LEU A 105 -16.91 -10.93 1.03
C LEU A 105 -15.79 -10.76 0.00
N LYS A 106 -15.41 -11.83 -0.71
CA LYS A 106 -14.33 -11.78 -1.71
C LYS A 106 -14.61 -10.76 -2.81
N ARG A 107 -15.85 -10.71 -3.30
CA ARG A 107 -16.29 -9.75 -4.32
C ARG A 107 -16.26 -8.33 -3.78
N HIS A 108 -16.75 -8.11 -2.56
CA HIS A 108 -16.71 -6.80 -1.91
C HIS A 108 -15.28 -6.29 -1.73
N VAL A 109 -14.39 -7.11 -1.15
CA VAL A 109 -12.99 -6.74 -0.87
C VAL A 109 -12.25 -6.34 -2.14
N ALA A 110 -12.49 -7.03 -3.25
CA ALA A 110 -11.85 -6.76 -4.54
C ALA A 110 -12.13 -5.34 -5.09
N SER A 111 -13.24 -4.72 -4.71
CA SER A 111 -13.64 -3.39 -5.16
C SER A 111 -13.90 -2.41 -4.01
N CYS A 112 -13.45 -2.72 -2.79
CA CYS A 112 -13.73 -1.90 -1.63
C CYS A 112 -13.01 -0.55 -1.73
N GLY A 113 -13.75 0.55 -1.57
CA GLY A 113 -13.20 1.91 -1.58
C GLY A 113 -12.17 2.19 -0.48
N PHE A 114 -12.22 1.43 0.61
CA PHE A 114 -11.28 1.50 1.73
C PHE A 114 -10.06 0.58 1.57
N SER A 115 -9.94 -0.10 0.43
CA SER A 115 -8.75 -0.89 0.10
C SER A 115 -7.50 0.01 -0.01
N PRO A 116 -6.32 -0.47 0.41
CA PRO A 116 -5.09 0.31 0.37
C PRO A 116 -4.52 0.39 -1.03
N VAL A 117 -4.32 1.61 -1.50
CA VAL A 117 -3.65 1.91 -2.76
C VAL A 117 -2.50 2.88 -2.52
N GLN A 118 -1.41 2.70 -3.27
CA GLN A 118 -0.26 3.60 -3.21
C GLN A 118 -0.53 4.84 -4.05
N CYS A 119 -0.12 6.00 -3.52
CA CYS A 119 -0.04 7.24 -4.28
C CYS A 119 0.88 7.08 -5.52
N SER A 120 0.47 7.65 -6.64
CA SER A 120 1.20 7.58 -7.92
C SER A 120 2.15 8.76 -8.12
N ASN A 121 2.12 9.76 -7.23
CA ASN A 121 3.05 10.88 -7.29
C ASN A 121 4.47 10.40 -6.95
N ASP A 122 5.41 10.72 -7.83
CA ASP A 122 6.82 10.35 -7.71
C ASP A 122 7.42 10.87 -6.38
N GLY A 123 8.01 9.96 -5.60
CA GLY A 123 8.52 10.24 -4.26
C GLY A 123 7.52 10.04 -3.10
N CYS A 124 6.22 9.86 -3.39
CA CYS A 124 5.22 9.55 -2.36
C CYS A 124 5.05 8.04 -2.17
N ASN A 125 5.22 7.56 -0.93
CA ASN A 125 5.01 6.15 -0.56
C ASN A 125 3.80 5.95 0.36
N VAL A 126 2.93 6.96 0.48
CA VAL A 126 1.75 6.89 1.34
C VAL A 126 0.72 5.93 0.76
N LEU A 127 0.17 5.07 1.62
CA LEU A 127 -1.00 4.25 1.32
C LEU A 127 -2.26 4.98 1.75
N VAL A 128 -3.16 5.23 0.80
CA VAL A 128 -4.46 5.89 1.02
C VAL A 128 -5.59 4.91 0.76
N ASN A 129 -6.83 5.28 1.08
CA ASN A 129 -7.99 4.52 0.62
C ASN A 129 -8.14 4.70 -0.88
N ALA A 130 -8.59 3.67 -1.59
CA ALA A 130 -8.85 3.73 -3.03
C ALA A 130 -9.78 4.90 -3.40
N SER A 131 -10.83 5.13 -2.60
CA SER A 131 -11.77 6.24 -2.79
C SER A 131 -11.14 7.62 -2.59
N ASP A 132 -10.12 7.73 -1.73
CA ASP A 132 -9.47 9.01 -1.40
C ASP A 132 -8.24 9.30 -2.28
N LYS A 133 -7.87 8.35 -3.15
CA LYS A 133 -6.62 8.39 -3.92
C LYS A 133 -6.50 9.66 -4.75
N LEU A 134 -7.53 9.99 -5.52
CA LEU A 134 -7.52 11.15 -6.39
C LEU A 134 -7.35 12.45 -5.60
N HIS A 135 -8.16 12.64 -4.56
CA HIS A 135 -8.09 13.83 -3.70
C HIS A 135 -6.72 13.96 -3.03
N HIS A 136 -6.15 12.84 -2.55
CA HIS A 136 -4.78 12.84 -2.05
C HIS A 136 -3.80 13.30 -3.14
N GLU A 137 -3.82 12.70 -4.33
CA GLU A 137 -2.86 12.99 -5.40
C GLU A 137 -2.92 14.42 -5.91
N THR A 138 -4.11 15.04 -5.94
CA THR A 138 -4.33 16.36 -6.55
C THR A 138 -4.31 17.52 -5.56
N GLU A 139 -4.70 17.31 -4.30
CA GLU A 139 -4.95 18.41 -3.35
C GLU A 139 -4.12 18.31 -2.08
N ILE A 140 -3.83 17.10 -1.60
CA ILE A 140 -3.14 16.91 -0.30
C ILE A 140 -1.66 16.62 -0.49
N CYS A 141 -1.29 15.76 -1.43
CA CYS A 141 0.04 15.15 -1.53
C CYS A 141 1.14 16.21 -1.63
N ASP A 142 2.16 16.12 -0.77
CA ASP A 142 3.32 17.01 -0.77
C ASP A 142 4.22 16.85 -2.00
N PHE A 143 4.15 15.68 -2.64
CA PHE A 143 4.90 15.34 -3.85
C PHE A 143 4.12 15.65 -5.13
N ARG A 144 2.93 16.26 -5.05
CA ARG A 144 2.15 16.61 -6.23
C ARG A 144 2.87 17.66 -7.06
N LYS A 145 2.88 17.48 -8.38
CA LYS A 145 3.45 18.46 -9.32
C LYS A 145 2.40 19.51 -9.64
N LEU A 146 2.58 20.72 -9.12
CA LEU A 146 1.73 21.86 -9.48
C LEU A 146 2.07 22.33 -10.89
N LYS A 147 1.07 22.34 -11.77
CA LYS A 147 1.16 23.06 -13.04
C LYS A 147 0.95 24.55 -12.74
N CYS A 148 2.02 25.32 -12.78
CA CYS A 148 1.91 26.77 -12.73
C CYS A 148 1.57 27.29 -14.12
N HIS A 149 0.51 28.09 -14.21
CA HIS A 149 0.03 28.67 -15.47
C HIS A 149 1.06 29.66 -16.06
N ASP A 150 1.83 30.35 -15.20
CA ASP A 150 2.74 31.43 -15.61
C ASP A 150 4.22 31.19 -15.24
N CYS A 151 4.60 29.96 -14.84
CA CYS A 151 6.00 29.69 -14.47
C CYS A 151 6.97 29.76 -15.66
N GLY A 152 6.47 29.72 -16.89
CA GLY A 152 7.30 29.98 -18.08
C GLY A 152 7.80 31.42 -18.13
N GLN A 153 6.92 32.38 -17.83
CA GLN A 153 7.26 33.80 -17.77
C GLN A 153 8.22 34.06 -16.60
N LEU A 154 7.88 33.57 -15.40
CA LEU A 154 8.74 33.71 -14.22
C LEU A 154 10.14 33.09 -14.43
N LYS A 155 10.24 31.93 -15.10
CA LYS A 155 11.54 31.33 -15.41
C LYS A 155 12.35 32.16 -16.41
N ASN A 156 11.69 32.75 -17.40
CA ASN A 156 12.35 33.60 -18.38
C ASN A 156 12.80 34.92 -17.75
N GLU A 157 11.96 35.57 -16.96
CA GLU A 157 12.28 36.80 -16.21
C GLU A 157 13.46 36.56 -15.26
N VAL A 158 13.44 35.47 -14.48
CA VAL A 158 14.55 35.10 -13.59
C VAL A 158 15.83 34.83 -14.38
N LYS A 159 15.73 34.24 -15.58
CA LYS A 159 16.89 34.00 -16.44
C LYS A 159 17.45 35.31 -17.00
N GLU A 160 16.61 36.21 -17.47
CA GLU A 160 17.00 37.52 -17.99
C GLU A 160 17.70 38.37 -16.93
N VAL A 161 17.11 38.46 -15.72
CA VAL A 161 17.72 39.17 -14.59
C VAL A 161 19.08 38.56 -14.23
N LYS A 162 19.19 37.23 -14.24
CA LYS A 162 20.45 36.54 -13.95
C LYS A 162 21.53 36.80 -15.00
N ASP A 163 21.16 36.83 -16.28
CA ASP A 163 22.08 37.10 -17.39
C ASP A 163 22.52 38.57 -17.38
N GLN A 164 21.63 39.52 -17.07
CA GLN A 164 21.95 40.93 -16.89
C GLN A 164 22.97 41.15 -15.76
N ILE A 165 22.70 40.62 -14.56
CA ILE A 165 23.62 40.72 -13.42
C ILE A 165 25.00 40.14 -13.78
N LYS A 166 25.02 39.00 -14.49
CA LYS A 166 26.28 38.35 -14.90
C LYS A 166 27.08 39.19 -15.89
N ASN A 167 26.40 39.89 -16.79
CA ASN A 167 27.04 40.76 -17.78
C ASN A 167 27.56 42.05 -17.13
N GLU A 168 26.78 42.68 -16.25
CA GLU A 168 27.22 43.85 -15.48
C GLU A 168 28.43 43.53 -14.60
N MET A 169 28.40 42.40 -13.87
CA MET A 169 29.54 41.95 -13.06
C MET A 169 30.79 41.68 -13.91
N LYS A 170 30.64 41.21 -15.15
CA LYS A 170 31.77 41.05 -16.08
C LYS A 170 32.30 42.40 -16.54
N GLY A 171 31.43 43.35 -16.87
CA GLY A 171 31.79 44.71 -17.26
C GLY A 171 32.62 45.39 -16.17
N MET A 172 32.10 45.43 -14.95
CA MET A 172 32.80 46.00 -13.79
C MET A 172 34.17 45.33 -13.54
N LYS A 173 34.30 44.02 -13.80
CA LYS A 173 35.58 43.30 -13.65
C LYS A 173 36.61 43.71 -14.69
N GLU A 174 36.21 43.90 -15.94
CA GLU A 174 37.12 44.31 -17.01
C GLU A 174 37.50 45.79 -16.88
N GLU A 175 36.56 46.65 -16.47
CA GLU A 175 36.84 48.06 -16.15
C GLU A 175 37.85 48.18 -15.02
N MET A 176 37.61 47.55 -13.86
CA MET A 176 38.54 47.51 -12.73
C MET A 176 39.93 46.98 -13.15
N LYS A 177 39.97 45.94 -13.98
CA LYS A 177 41.22 45.37 -14.48
C LYS A 177 41.96 46.31 -15.44
N SER A 178 41.22 47.13 -16.19
CA SER A 178 41.79 48.15 -17.07
C SER A 178 42.33 49.35 -16.28
N GLU A 179 41.61 49.80 -15.25
CA GLU A 179 42.03 50.86 -14.34
C GLU A 179 43.32 50.47 -13.60
N ILE A 180 43.35 49.29 -12.97
CA ILE A 180 44.56 48.76 -12.32
C ILE A 180 45.73 48.66 -13.32
N LYS A 181 45.47 48.23 -14.56
CA LYS A 181 46.52 48.17 -15.59
C LYS A 181 47.06 49.54 -15.97
N ASN A 182 46.22 50.57 -16.00
CA ASN A 182 46.62 51.93 -16.33
C ASN A 182 47.40 52.55 -15.16
N GLU A 183 46.91 52.41 -13.93
CA GLU A 183 47.61 52.87 -12.72
C GLU A 183 49.01 52.23 -12.60
N VAL A 184 49.13 50.91 -12.83
CA VAL A 184 50.43 50.22 -12.82
C VAL A 184 51.37 50.75 -13.91
N LYS A 185 50.84 51.08 -15.10
CA LYS A 185 51.65 51.63 -16.20
C LYS A 185 52.12 53.07 -15.92
N GLU A 186 51.27 53.88 -15.30
CA GLU A 186 51.61 55.25 -14.92
C GLU A 186 52.67 55.26 -13.80
N GLY A 187 52.46 54.49 -12.74
CA GLY A 187 53.44 54.38 -11.65
C GLY A 187 54.79 53.80 -12.10
N MET A 188 54.81 52.94 -13.14
CA MET A 188 56.05 52.39 -13.68
C MET A 188 56.80 53.38 -14.60
N LYS A 189 56.11 54.39 -15.17
CA LYS A 189 56.77 55.48 -15.90
C LYS A 189 57.46 56.47 -14.95
N GLU A 190 56.84 56.76 -13.81
CA GLU A 190 57.39 57.68 -12.80
C GLU A 190 58.64 57.14 -12.08
N ILE A 191 58.92 55.83 -12.17
CA ILE A 191 60.12 55.20 -11.58
C ILE A 191 61.32 55.21 -12.55
N ILE A 192 61.10 55.48 -13.84
CA ILE A 192 62.12 55.37 -14.91
C ILE A 192 62.72 56.75 -15.30
N ASP A 193 62.15 57.85 -14.81
CA ASP A 193 62.70 59.22 -14.87
C ASP A 193 63.47 59.57 -13.58
#